data_AF-A0A1E1F5I4-F1
#
_entry.id   AF-A0A1E1F5I4-F1
#
_cell.length_a   1.000
_cell.length_b   1.000
_cell.length_c   1.000
_cell.angle_alpha   90.00
_cell.angle_beta   90.00
_cell.angle_gamma   90.00
#
_symmetry.space_group_name_H-M   'P 1'
#
loop_
_entity.id
_entity.type
_entity.pdbx_description
1 polymer ?
#
loop_
_entity_poly.entity_id
_entity_poly.type
_entity_poly.pdbx_seq_one_letter_code
_entity_poly.pdbx_strand_id
1 'polypeptide(L)'
;MPSLPSELDFDKDRAGTPDRMNRAMSYLVARIRALESSQPEFTSAVEQLRRLILDRMSEVLIPAYQQVEAIQSNLTAIQERWQDDGFAAAVAAIVLADVDGRFAAAEDVALLAAALAGKSATGHGHAIADVEGLQGALDARASAADTAAALATKASATDPILTGAIYANGSQRGNVTALDALAIDCAAGNYFTKTIAGNATFTVANAPVSRSYGFTLELTHTSGTVTWFAGVQWPNGTAPSLTTGKVHLFVFHTDDGGATWRGAALPNYNS
;
A
#
# COMPACT_ATOMS: atom_id res chain seq x y z
N MET A 1 -71.11 36.97 -98.41
CA MET A 1 -71.83 35.80 -98.96
C MET A 1 -71.51 35.73 -100.45
N PRO A 2 -71.01 34.61 -100.98
CA PRO A 2 -70.78 34.49 -102.42
C PRO A 2 -72.11 34.76 -103.14
N SER A 3 -72.14 35.72 -104.06
CA SER A 3 -73.33 36.05 -104.84
C SER A 3 -73.85 34.77 -105.50
N LEU A 4 -75.13 34.46 -105.30
CA LEU A 4 -75.75 33.31 -105.97
C LEU A 4 -75.58 33.51 -107.49
N PRO A 5 -75.23 32.45 -108.24
CA PRO A 5 -75.23 32.50 -109.69
C PRO A 5 -76.59 33.04 -110.19
N SER A 6 -76.60 33.80 -111.28
CA SER A 6 -77.82 34.45 -111.81
C SER A 6 -78.93 33.45 -112.13
N GLU A 7 -78.59 32.18 -112.31
CA GLU A 7 -79.49 31.05 -112.52
C GLU A 7 -80.33 30.69 -111.28
N LEU A 8 -79.89 31.07 -110.08
CA LEU A 8 -80.54 30.82 -108.79
C LEU A 8 -81.05 32.09 -108.10
N ASP A 9 -80.78 33.26 -108.67
CA ASP A 9 -81.24 34.57 -108.19
C ASP A 9 -82.61 34.90 -108.79
N PHE A 10 -83.69 34.48 -108.12
CA PHE A 10 -85.08 34.67 -108.58
C PHE A 10 -85.63 36.09 -108.37
N ASP A 11 -84.89 36.96 -107.68
CA ASP A 11 -85.27 38.36 -107.51
C ASP A 11 -84.92 39.20 -108.76
N LYS A 12 -83.89 38.81 -109.52
CA LYS A 12 -83.47 39.50 -110.75
C LYS A 12 -84.28 39.16 -111.98
N ASP A 13 -84.82 37.94 -112.07
CA ASP A 13 -85.63 37.50 -113.20
C ASP A 13 -86.61 36.40 -112.75
N ARG A 14 -87.91 36.71 -112.84
CA ARG A 14 -89.02 35.82 -112.45
C ARG A 14 -89.49 34.91 -113.59
N ALA A 15 -88.92 35.01 -114.79
CA ALA A 15 -89.30 34.15 -115.90
C ALA A 15 -88.73 32.73 -115.71
N GLY A 16 -89.60 31.79 -115.33
CA GLY A 16 -89.28 30.36 -115.17
C GLY A 16 -89.14 29.62 -116.51
N THR A 17 -88.24 30.08 -117.39
CA THR A 17 -88.02 29.43 -118.68
C THR A 17 -87.37 28.05 -118.49
N PRO A 18 -87.74 27.03 -119.30
CA PRO A 18 -87.19 25.68 -119.18
C PRO A 18 -85.65 25.63 -119.19
N ASP A 19 -84.99 26.45 -120.01
CA ASP A 19 -83.53 26.49 -120.11
C ASP A 19 -82.86 27.01 -118.83
N ARG A 20 -83.46 28.00 -118.16
CA ARG A 20 -82.95 28.52 -116.88
C ARG A 20 -83.10 27.47 -115.78
N MET A 21 -84.26 26.81 -115.73
CA MET A 21 -84.48 25.70 -114.78
C MET A 21 -83.49 24.56 -115.00
N ASN A 22 -83.19 24.19 -116.26
CA ASN A 22 -82.18 23.16 -116.56
C ASN A 22 -80.77 23.56 -116.11
N ARG A 23 -80.36 24.82 -116.29
CA ARG A 23 -79.05 25.30 -115.79
C ARG A 23 -78.99 25.38 -114.27
N ALA A 24 -80.05 25.88 -113.64
CA ALA A 24 -80.15 25.94 -112.17
C ALA A 24 -80.13 24.54 -111.53
N MET A 25 -80.88 23.58 -112.10
CA MET A 25 -80.83 22.18 -111.70
C MET A 25 -79.44 21.59 -111.89
N SER A 26 -78.78 21.87 -113.02
CA SER A 26 -77.42 21.38 -113.26
C SER A 26 -76.42 21.93 -112.22
N TYR A 27 -76.54 23.20 -111.86
CA TYR A 27 -75.72 23.81 -110.80
C TYR A 27 -76.01 23.21 -109.43
N LEU A 28 -77.28 23.05 -109.06
CA LEU A 28 -77.69 22.44 -107.79
C LEU A 28 -77.24 20.98 -107.71
N VAL A 29 -77.39 20.20 -108.78
CA VAL A 29 -76.92 18.81 -108.85
C VAL A 29 -75.39 18.75 -108.76
N ALA A 30 -74.66 19.66 -109.42
CA ALA A 30 -73.21 19.73 -109.29
C ALA A 30 -72.77 20.12 -107.85
N ARG A 31 -73.50 21.05 -107.21
CA ARG A 31 -73.23 21.49 -105.84
C ARG A 31 -73.56 20.41 -104.81
N ILE A 32 -74.68 19.71 -104.98
CA ILE A 32 -75.09 18.56 -104.16
C ILE A 32 -74.07 17.44 -104.31
N ARG A 33 -73.64 17.11 -105.54
CA ARG A 33 -72.62 16.09 -105.78
C ARG A 33 -71.26 16.45 -105.16
N ALA A 34 -70.89 17.74 -105.15
CA ALA A 34 -69.69 18.21 -104.46
C ALA A 34 -69.79 18.10 -102.92
N LEU A 35 -70.97 18.39 -102.34
CA LEU A 35 -71.24 18.23 -100.90
C LEU A 35 -71.37 16.75 -100.48
N GLU A 36 -72.00 15.92 -101.30
CA GLU A 36 -72.08 14.46 -101.08
C GLU A 36 -70.70 13.80 -101.16
N SER A 37 -69.76 14.37 -101.90
CA SER A 37 -68.37 13.88 -101.90
C SER A 37 -67.61 14.20 -100.61
N SER A 38 -67.94 15.28 -99.90
CA SER A 38 -67.20 15.73 -98.70
C SER A 38 -67.82 15.31 -97.35
N GLN A 39 -69.11 14.94 -97.32
CA GLN A 39 -69.79 14.36 -96.16
C GLN A 39 -69.21 13.02 -95.66
N PRO A 40 -68.94 12.01 -96.51
CA PRO A 40 -68.30 10.77 -96.08
C PRO A 40 -66.86 11.00 -95.59
N GLU A 41 -66.16 12.02 -96.11
CA GLU A 41 -64.82 12.39 -95.66
C GLU A 41 -64.82 13.00 -94.26
N PHE A 42 -65.79 13.85 -93.90
CA PHE A 42 -65.84 14.43 -92.56
C PHE A 42 -66.12 13.37 -91.48
N THR A 43 -67.05 12.45 -91.72
CA THR A 43 -67.35 11.35 -90.79
C THR A 43 -66.14 10.41 -90.65
N SER A 44 -65.48 10.08 -91.77
CA SER A 44 -64.23 9.32 -91.78
C SER A 44 -63.11 10.05 -91.02
N ALA A 45 -62.98 11.37 -91.16
CA ALA A 45 -62.00 12.18 -90.44
C ALA A 45 -62.25 12.19 -88.93
N VAL A 46 -63.52 12.27 -88.49
CA VAL A 46 -63.88 12.19 -87.06
C VAL A 46 -63.61 10.79 -86.50
N GLU A 47 -63.90 9.72 -87.24
CA GLU A 47 -63.55 8.36 -86.81
C GLU A 47 -62.03 8.13 -86.77
N GLN A 48 -61.29 8.64 -87.76
CA GLN A 48 -59.83 8.60 -87.77
C GLN A 48 -59.26 9.38 -86.59
N LEU A 49 -59.79 10.57 -86.30
CA LEU A 49 -59.40 11.35 -85.13
C LEU A 49 -59.71 10.61 -83.83
N ARG A 50 -60.89 9.98 -83.71
CA ARG A 50 -61.27 9.17 -82.53
C ARG A 50 -60.35 7.96 -82.35
N ARG A 51 -60.01 7.25 -83.42
CA ARG A 51 -59.05 6.14 -83.39
C ARG A 51 -57.67 6.63 -83.00
N LEU A 52 -57.21 7.74 -83.58
CA LEU A 52 -55.92 8.34 -83.24
C LEU A 52 -55.88 8.80 -81.77
N ILE A 53 -56.95 9.40 -81.26
CA ILE A 53 -57.03 9.79 -79.84
C ILE A 53 -56.98 8.55 -78.95
N LEU A 54 -57.75 7.50 -79.26
CA LEU A 54 -57.74 6.26 -78.48
C LEU A 54 -56.38 5.56 -78.53
N ASP A 55 -55.73 5.55 -79.69
CA ASP A 55 -54.43 4.94 -79.91
C ASP A 55 -53.32 5.72 -79.17
N ARG A 56 -53.33 7.06 -79.26
CA ARG A 56 -52.42 7.93 -78.50
C ARG A 56 -52.66 7.85 -77.00
N MET A 57 -53.92 7.76 -76.55
CA MET A 57 -54.23 7.55 -75.14
C MET A 57 -53.72 6.19 -74.66
N SER A 58 -53.89 5.13 -75.45
CA SER A 58 -53.38 3.79 -75.16
C SER A 58 -51.84 3.78 -75.09
N GLU A 59 -51.18 4.42 -76.05
CA GLU A 59 -49.72 4.54 -76.16
C GLU A 59 -49.10 5.27 -74.95
N VAL A 60 -49.81 6.24 -74.36
CA VAL A 60 -49.32 7.02 -73.21
C VAL A 60 -49.70 6.38 -71.88
N LEU A 61 -50.94 5.91 -71.74
CA LEU A 61 -51.44 5.43 -70.45
C LEU A 61 -50.85 4.07 -70.08
N ILE A 62 -50.70 3.14 -71.04
CA ILE A 62 -50.19 1.79 -70.72
C ILE A 62 -48.77 1.85 -70.12
N PRO A 63 -47.79 2.54 -70.72
CA PRO A 63 -46.46 2.67 -70.12
C PRO A 63 -46.48 3.42 -68.78
N ALA A 64 -47.34 4.42 -68.62
CA ALA A 64 -47.47 5.16 -67.36
C ALA A 64 -47.99 4.26 -66.22
N TYR A 65 -49.00 3.43 -66.49
CA TYR A 65 -49.49 2.44 -65.52
C TYR A 65 -48.42 1.41 -65.17
N GLN A 66 -47.70 0.89 -66.17
CA GLN A 66 -46.58 -0.05 -65.94
C GLN A 66 -45.45 0.58 -65.12
N GLN A 67 -45.14 1.86 -65.33
CA GLN A 67 -44.17 2.59 -64.50
C GLN A 67 -44.65 2.73 -63.06
N VAL A 68 -45.94 3.03 -62.84
CA VAL A 68 -46.52 3.12 -61.49
C VAL A 68 -46.46 1.78 -60.78
N GLU A 69 -46.80 0.67 -61.45
CA GLU A 69 -46.69 -0.68 -60.87
C GLU A 69 -45.24 -1.04 -60.54
N ALA A 70 -44.29 -0.70 -61.41
CA ALA A 70 -42.86 -0.91 -61.15
C ALA A 70 -42.38 -0.10 -59.94
N ILE A 71 -42.82 1.14 -59.80
CA ILE A 71 -42.52 1.99 -58.63
C ILE A 71 -43.10 1.38 -57.36
N GLN A 72 -44.37 0.92 -57.39
CA GLN A 72 -45.00 0.28 -56.25
C GLN A 72 -44.24 -0.99 -55.82
N SER A 73 -43.88 -1.84 -56.77
CA SER A 73 -43.07 -3.04 -56.50
C SER A 73 -41.72 -2.70 -55.87
N ASN A 74 -41.04 -1.66 -56.37
CA ASN A 74 -39.75 -1.24 -55.83
C ASN A 74 -39.90 -0.69 -54.40
N LEU A 75 -40.96 0.08 -54.12
CA LEU A 75 -41.21 0.61 -52.78
C LEU A 75 -41.51 -0.52 -51.78
N THR A 76 -42.30 -1.52 -52.15
CA THR A 76 -42.57 -2.68 -51.29
C THR A 76 -41.28 -3.46 -50.99
N ALA A 77 -40.44 -3.70 -51.99
CA ALA A 77 -39.15 -4.37 -51.78
C ALA A 77 -38.21 -3.57 -50.85
N ILE A 78 -38.21 -2.23 -50.97
CA ILE A 78 -37.46 -1.38 -50.03
C ILE A 78 -38.04 -1.50 -48.62
N GLN A 79 -39.37 -1.47 -48.48
CA GLN A 79 -40.03 -1.54 -47.18
C GLN A 79 -39.79 -2.89 -46.49
N GLU A 80 -39.84 -4.00 -47.22
CA GLU A 80 -39.49 -5.33 -46.70
C GLU A 80 -38.03 -5.41 -46.27
N ARG A 81 -37.09 -4.83 -47.02
CA ARG A 81 -35.67 -4.77 -46.62
C ARG A 81 -35.41 -3.91 -45.38
N TRP A 82 -36.26 -2.92 -45.12
CA TRP A 82 -36.17 -2.07 -43.91
C TRP A 82 -36.85 -2.71 -42.70
N GLN A 83 -37.90 -3.51 -42.92
CA GLN A 83 -38.63 -4.23 -41.87
C GLN A 83 -38.00 -5.59 -41.53
N ASP A 84 -37.09 -6.10 -42.36
CA ASP A 84 -36.29 -7.28 -42.02
C ASP A 84 -35.43 -6.98 -40.78
N ASP A 85 -35.68 -7.74 -39.72
CA ASP A 85 -34.90 -7.73 -38.47
C ASP A 85 -33.39 -7.86 -38.75
N GLY A 86 -32.99 -8.37 -39.91
CA GLY A 86 -31.60 -8.42 -40.37
C GLY A 86 -30.85 -7.07 -40.34
N PHE A 87 -31.48 -5.94 -40.72
CA PHE A 87 -30.79 -4.64 -40.67
C PHE A 87 -30.64 -4.13 -39.23
N ALA A 88 -31.72 -4.21 -38.44
CA ALA A 88 -31.69 -3.81 -37.03
C ALA A 88 -30.74 -4.70 -36.22
N ALA A 89 -30.73 -6.01 -36.48
CA ALA A 89 -29.81 -6.97 -35.88
C ALA A 89 -28.37 -6.76 -36.33
N ALA A 90 -28.12 -6.41 -37.60
CA ALA A 90 -26.78 -6.08 -38.07
C ALA A 90 -26.24 -4.81 -37.41
N VAL A 91 -27.06 -3.75 -37.30
CA VAL A 91 -26.67 -2.52 -36.59
C VAL A 91 -26.48 -2.79 -35.10
N ALA A 92 -27.38 -3.54 -34.46
CA ALA A 92 -27.23 -3.94 -33.06
C ALA A 92 -25.95 -4.76 -32.85
N ALA A 93 -25.63 -5.70 -33.74
CA ALA A 93 -24.42 -6.50 -33.69
C ALA A 93 -23.16 -5.66 -33.88
N ILE A 94 -23.17 -4.66 -34.77
CA ILE A 94 -22.05 -3.73 -34.96
C ILE A 94 -21.85 -2.86 -33.72
N VAL A 95 -22.94 -2.33 -33.14
CA VAL A 95 -22.87 -1.49 -31.93
C VAL A 95 -22.44 -2.31 -30.72
N LEU A 96 -23.00 -3.52 -30.53
CA LEU A 96 -22.54 -4.43 -29.49
C LEU A 96 -21.06 -4.81 -29.69
N ALA A 97 -20.62 -5.06 -30.92
CA ALA A 97 -19.22 -5.35 -31.20
C ALA A 97 -18.28 -4.15 -30.95
N ASP A 98 -18.71 -2.91 -31.21
CA ASP A 98 -17.95 -1.69 -30.87
C ASP A 98 -17.89 -1.49 -29.34
N VAL A 99 -19.01 -1.69 -28.65
CA VAL A 99 -19.07 -1.63 -27.18
C VAL A 99 -18.20 -2.72 -26.57
N ASP A 100 -18.35 -3.98 -27.01
CA ASP A 100 -17.54 -5.12 -26.59
C ASP A 100 -16.07 -4.92 -26.96
N GLY A 101 -15.74 -4.30 -28.09
CA GLY A 101 -14.37 -3.97 -28.47
C GLY A 101 -13.74 -2.91 -27.55
N ARG A 102 -14.50 -1.88 -27.16
CA ARG A 102 -14.07 -0.86 -26.19
C ARG A 102 -13.93 -1.42 -24.78
N PHE A 103 -14.74 -2.42 -24.41
CA PHE A 103 -14.61 -3.14 -23.15
C PHE A 103 -13.56 -4.27 -23.20
N ALA A 104 -13.28 -4.86 -24.36
CA ALA A 104 -12.19 -5.83 -24.53
C ALA A 104 -10.81 -5.15 -24.47
N ALA A 105 -10.74 -3.85 -24.82
CA ALA A 105 -9.61 -2.99 -24.47
C ALA A 105 -9.43 -2.81 -22.93
N ALA A 106 -10.30 -3.39 -22.09
CA ALA A 106 -10.05 -3.58 -20.66
C ALA A 106 -8.95 -4.61 -20.33
N GLU A 107 -8.06 -4.92 -21.28
CA GLU A 107 -6.66 -5.19 -20.95
C GLU A 107 -6.17 -4.15 -19.92
N ASP A 108 -6.58 -2.89 -20.00
CA ASP A 108 -6.23 -1.87 -19.00
C ASP A 108 -6.71 -2.19 -17.57
N VAL A 109 -7.87 -2.84 -17.38
CA VAL A 109 -8.36 -3.21 -16.04
C VAL A 109 -7.64 -4.46 -15.53
N ALA A 110 -7.39 -5.44 -16.41
CA ALA A 110 -6.59 -6.62 -16.07
C ALA A 110 -5.12 -6.26 -15.80
N LEU A 111 -4.55 -5.34 -16.56
CA LEU A 111 -3.21 -4.77 -16.38
C LEU A 111 -3.15 -3.89 -15.15
N LEU A 112 -4.18 -3.08 -14.86
CA LEU A 112 -4.26 -2.33 -13.61
C LEU A 112 -4.40 -3.26 -12.40
N ALA A 113 -5.19 -4.33 -12.51
CA ALA A 113 -5.32 -5.34 -11.46
C ALA A 113 -4.00 -6.11 -11.26
N ALA A 114 -3.30 -6.48 -12.32
CA ALA A 114 -1.98 -7.11 -12.26
C ALA A 114 -0.92 -6.15 -11.69
N ALA A 115 -0.94 -4.89 -12.11
CA ALA A 115 -0.07 -3.85 -11.59
C ALA A 115 -0.34 -3.62 -10.09
N LEU A 116 -1.61 -3.49 -9.69
CA LEU A 116 -2.01 -3.27 -8.30
C LEU A 116 -1.74 -4.50 -7.42
N ALA A 117 -1.96 -5.71 -7.93
CA ALA A 117 -1.58 -6.96 -7.26
C ALA A 117 -0.05 -7.07 -7.09
N GLY A 118 0.72 -6.53 -8.04
CA GLY A 118 2.17 -6.36 -7.89
C GLY A 118 2.59 -5.22 -6.93
N LYS A 119 1.69 -4.29 -6.61
CA LYS A 119 1.92 -3.22 -5.61
C LYS A 119 1.50 -3.64 -4.20
N SER A 120 0.54 -4.56 -4.05
CA SER A 120 0.13 -5.12 -2.77
C SER A 120 1.00 -6.33 -2.44
N ALA A 121 2.04 -6.10 -1.64
CA ALA A 121 2.88 -7.16 -1.11
C ALA A 121 2.08 -8.02 -0.11
N THR A 122 1.75 -9.26 -0.49
CA THR A 122 1.29 -10.31 0.44
C THR A 122 2.36 -10.69 1.48
N GLY A 123 3.53 -10.06 1.43
CA GLY A 123 4.52 -10.00 2.49
C GLY A 123 5.65 -9.06 2.10
N HIS A 124 5.64 -7.82 2.60
CA HIS A 124 6.88 -7.06 2.69
C HIS A 124 7.29 -7.03 4.16
N GLY A 125 8.52 -7.42 4.40
CA GLY A 125 9.20 -7.24 5.67
C GLY A 125 10.38 -6.32 5.44
N HIS A 126 10.86 -5.69 6.51
CA HIS A 126 12.09 -4.93 6.46
C HIS A 126 13.18 -5.67 7.21
N ALA A 127 14.28 -5.97 6.52
CA ALA A 127 15.49 -6.34 7.22
C ALA A 127 16.09 -5.08 7.85
N ILE A 128 16.85 -5.22 8.94
CA ILE A 128 17.60 -4.08 9.52
C ILE A 128 18.53 -3.45 8.48
N ALA A 129 19.02 -4.25 7.52
CA ALA A 129 19.82 -3.81 6.39
C ALA A 129 19.09 -2.82 5.45
N ASP A 130 17.76 -2.75 5.48
CA ASP A 130 16.98 -1.85 4.63
C ASP A 130 17.06 -0.38 5.09
N VAL A 131 17.50 -0.16 6.33
CA VAL A 131 17.72 1.18 6.88
C VAL A 131 19.23 1.39 7.03
N GLU A 132 19.82 2.07 6.05
CA GLU A 132 21.24 2.40 6.04
C GLU A 132 21.63 3.08 7.37
N GLY A 133 22.65 2.53 8.04
CA GLY A 133 23.15 3.03 9.33
C GLY A 133 22.43 2.51 10.58
N LEU A 134 21.25 1.85 10.47
CA LEU A 134 20.53 1.34 11.65
C LEU A 134 21.30 0.21 12.36
N GLN A 135 21.92 -0.69 11.60
CA GLN A 135 22.75 -1.77 12.16
C GLN A 135 23.89 -1.19 13.02
N GLY A 136 24.65 -0.24 12.48
CA GLY A 136 25.72 0.42 13.22
C GLY A 136 25.23 1.22 14.43
N ALA A 137 24.06 1.85 14.34
CA ALA A 137 23.47 2.58 15.47
C ALA A 137 23.01 1.65 16.60
N LEU A 138 22.50 0.46 16.27
CA LEU A 138 22.15 -0.57 17.24
C LEU A 138 23.40 -1.22 17.85
N ASP A 139 24.41 -1.53 17.03
CA ASP A 139 25.67 -2.10 17.50
C ASP A 139 26.45 -1.12 18.38
N ALA A 140 26.27 0.19 18.19
CA ALA A 140 26.85 1.24 19.03
C ALA A 140 26.07 1.51 20.33
N ARG A 141 24.90 0.90 20.53
CA ARG A 141 24.21 0.97 21.84
C ARG A 141 24.98 0.12 22.85
N ALA A 142 25.27 0.69 24.01
CA ALA A 142 25.97 -0.01 25.08
C ALA A 142 25.23 -1.30 25.47
N SER A 143 25.90 -2.44 25.27
CA SER A 143 25.42 -3.74 25.71
C SER A 143 25.59 -3.90 27.23
N ALA A 144 24.98 -4.93 27.80
CA ALA A 144 25.21 -5.30 29.20
C ALA A 144 26.70 -5.60 29.47
N ALA A 145 27.41 -6.15 28.49
CA ALA A 145 28.85 -6.43 28.57
C ALA A 145 29.68 -5.13 28.59
N ASP A 146 29.34 -4.16 27.73
CA ASP A 146 30.01 -2.84 27.72
C ASP A 146 29.81 -2.11 29.05
N THR A 147 28.61 -2.24 29.61
CA THR A 147 28.28 -1.65 30.91
C THR A 147 29.06 -2.31 32.05
N ALA A 148 29.19 -3.64 32.04
CA ALA A 148 29.97 -4.38 33.03
C ALA A 148 31.47 -4.07 32.93
N ALA A 149 32.02 -4.02 31.71
CA ALA A 149 33.41 -3.66 31.47
C ALA A 149 33.68 -2.22 31.90
N ALA A 150 32.82 -1.27 31.54
CA ALA A 150 32.92 0.11 31.98
C ALA A 150 32.87 0.20 33.51
N LEU A 151 31.93 -0.49 34.16
CA LEU A 151 31.80 -0.46 35.62
C LEU A 151 33.06 -1.01 36.31
N ALA A 152 33.63 -2.12 35.82
CA ALA A 152 34.87 -2.68 36.34
C ALA A 152 36.05 -1.70 36.25
N THR A 153 36.10 -0.85 35.22
CA THR A 153 37.12 0.21 35.13
C THR A 153 36.89 1.39 36.08
N LYS A 154 35.66 1.58 36.56
CA LYS A 154 35.29 2.72 37.43
C LYS A 154 35.26 2.37 38.91
N ALA A 155 34.92 1.13 39.26
CA ALA A 155 34.97 0.60 40.61
C ALA A 155 35.30 -0.89 40.54
N SER A 156 36.41 -1.30 41.16
CA SER A 156 36.71 -2.72 41.33
C SER A 156 35.58 -3.39 42.11
N ALA A 157 35.02 -4.46 41.57
CA ALA A 157 34.00 -5.24 42.26
C ALA A 157 34.60 -6.09 43.40
N THR A 158 35.90 -6.40 43.33
CA THR A 158 36.60 -7.18 44.37
C THR A 158 37.08 -6.30 45.51
N ASP A 159 37.59 -5.10 45.20
CA ASP A 159 38.26 -4.21 46.15
C ASP A 159 37.88 -2.74 45.91
N PRO A 160 36.61 -2.35 46.10
CA PRO A 160 36.17 -0.99 45.83
C PRO A 160 36.81 0.00 46.81
N ILE A 161 37.38 1.09 46.27
CA ILE A 161 37.79 2.25 47.08
C ILE A 161 36.60 3.20 47.17
N LEU A 162 36.07 3.37 48.37
CA LEU A 162 35.01 4.33 48.65
C LEU A 162 35.64 5.63 49.19
N THR A 163 35.46 6.72 48.46
CA THR A 163 35.94 8.06 48.86
C THR A 163 34.79 8.91 49.41
N GLY A 164 35.05 9.68 50.46
CA GLY A 164 34.05 10.52 51.14
C GLY A 164 33.41 9.86 52.35
N ALA A 165 32.30 10.42 52.81
CA ALA A 165 31.55 9.88 53.94
C ALA A 165 30.72 8.67 53.50
N ILE A 166 30.85 7.55 54.23
CA ILE A 166 30.06 6.34 53.99
C ILE A 166 28.88 6.33 54.97
N TYR A 167 27.66 6.35 54.44
CA TYR A 167 26.45 6.09 55.21
C TYR A 167 25.87 4.74 54.77
N ALA A 168 25.92 3.75 55.66
CA ALA A 168 25.35 2.44 55.42
C ALA A 168 24.06 2.29 56.25
N ASN A 169 22.90 2.24 55.58
CA ASN A 169 21.64 1.92 56.23
C ASN A 169 21.40 0.41 56.17
N GLY A 170 21.55 -0.26 57.31
CA GLY A 170 21.30 -1.69 57.42
C GLY A 170 22.40 -2.45 58.17
N SER A 171 22.38 -3.76 57.99
CA SER A 171 23.19 -4.70 58.75
C SER A 171 24.52 -4.96 58.06
N GLN A 172 25.64 -4.66 58.72
CA GLN A 172 26.99 -4.95 58.21
C GLN A 172 27.50 -6.27 58.81
N ARG A 173 28.17 -7.08 57.98
CA ARG A 173 28.85 -8.32 58.39
C ARG A 173 30.27 -8.25 57.85
N GLY A 174 31.23 -8.66 58.68
CA GLY A 174 32.61 -8.86 58.27
C GLY A 174 32.91 -10.34 58.13
N ASN A 175 33.89 -10.67 57.28
CA ASN A 175 34.40 -12.03 57.18
C ASN A 175 35.21 -12.37 58.44
N VAL A 176 35.18 -13.66 58.81
CA VAL A 176 36.07 -14.22 59.83
C VAL A 176 37.23 -14.89 59.12
N THR A 177 38.45 -14.43 59.41
CA THR A 177 39.67 -14.93 58.77
C THR A 177 40.43 -15.84 59.74
N ALA A 178 40.42 -17.15 59.50
CA ALA A 178 41.22 -18.08 60.29
C ALA A 178 42.71 -17.93 59.95
N LEU A 179 43.56 -17.83 60.96
CA LEU A 179 45.00 -17.72 60.77
C LEU A 179 45.64 -19.11 60.65
N ASP A 180 46.23 -19.42 59.50
CA ASP A 180 46.99 -20.67 59.30
C ASP A 180 48.29 -20.68 60.09
N ALA A 181 48.99 -19.54 60.14
CA ALA A 181 50.23 -19.33 60.88
C ALA A 181 50.04 -18.32 62.03
N LEU A 182 51.11 -17.66 62.46
CA LEU A 182 51.07 -16.60 63.48
C LEU A 182 51.19 -15.19 62.89
N ALA A 183 51.25 -15.08 61.56
CA ALA A 183 51.24 -13.81 60.86
C ALA A 183 49.81 -13.34 60.64
N ILE A 184 49.51 -12.13 61.10
CA ILE A 184 48.23 -11.45 60.92
C ILE A 184 48.37 -10.51 59.73
N ASP A 185 47.75 -10.85 58.60
CA ASP A 185 47.75 -10.01 57.40
C ASP A 185 46.58 -9.02 57.46
N CYS A 186 46.87 -7.73 57.69
CA CYS A 186 45.85 -6.69 57.76
C CYS A 186 45.09 -6.48 56.45
N ALA A 187 45.59 -6.96 55.31
CA ALA A 187 44.85 -6.93 54.05
C ALA A 187 43.75 -8.01 53.98
N ALA A 188 43.80 -9.03 54.84
CA ALA A 188 42.89 -10.19 54.79
C ALA A 188 41.59 -10.00 55.58
N GLY A 189 41.44 -8.93 56.37
CA GLY A 189 40.20 -8.59 57.08
C GLY A 189 40.41 -8.12 58.52
N ASN A 190 39.32 -7.80 59.21
CA ASN A 190 39.36 -7.14 60.53
C ASN A 190 39.00 -8.07 61.70
N TYR A 191 38.67 -9.34 61.45
CA TYR A 191 38.35 -10.30 62.49
C TYR A 191 39.09 -11.61 62.22
N PHE A 192 39.99 -11.97 63.13
CA PHE A 192 40.85 -13.13 63.01
C PHE A 192 40.56 -14.16 64.09
N THR A 193 40.69 -15.44 63.74
CA THR A 193 40.63 -16.53 64.73
C THR A 193 41.94 -17.31 64.72
N LYS A 194 42.39 -17.73 65.91
CA LYS A 194 43.52 -18.64 66.07
C LYS A 194 43.32 -19.57 67.24
N THR A 195 43.68 -20.83 67.06
CA THR A 195 43.94 -21.75 68.18
C THR A 195 45.45 -21.92 68.35
N ILE A 196 45.93 -21.82 69.59
CA ILE A 196 47.31 -22.09 69.95
C ILE A 196 47.40 -23.22 70.97
N ALA A 197 48.41 -24.07 70.82
CA ALA A 197 48.71 -25.20 71.69
C ALA A 197 50.22 -25.30 71.95
N GLY A 198 50.83 -24.16 72.29
CA GLY A 198 52.26 -23.98 72.45
C GLY A 198 52.62 -22.49 72.45
N ASN A 199 53.91 -22.19 72.60
CA ASN A 199 54.36 -20.80 72.58
C ASN A 199 54.10 -20.18 71.20
N ALA A 200 53.45 -19.02 71.19
CA ALA A 200 53.02 -18.34 69.98
C ALA A 200 53.52 -16.91 69.97
N THR A 201 54.35 -16.56 68.99
CA THR A 201 54.77 -15.18 68.72
C THR A 201 54.05 -14.67 67.49
N PHE A 202 53.09 -13.76 67.69
CA PHE A 202 52.36 -13.15 66.58
C PHE A 202 53.21 -12.11 65.86
N THR A 203 53.01 -12.01 64.54
CA THR A 203 53.54 -10.93 63.70
C THR A 203 52.38 -10.25 62.98
N VAL A 204 52.59 -9.03 62.51
CA VAL A 204 51.60 -8.29 61.70
C VAL A 204 52.23 -7.91 60.36
N ALA A 205 51.45 -7.92 59.29
CA ALA A 205 51.87 -7.55 57.96
C ALA A 205 50.81 -6.68 57.27
N ASN A 206 51.23 -5.91 56.26
CA ASN A 206 50.37 -5.11 55.39
C ASN A 206 49.41 -4.14 56.14
N ALA A 207 49.85 -3.61 57.29
CA ALA A 207 49.09 -2.59 58.00
C ALA A 207 48.86 -1.36 57.09
N PRO A 208 47.62 -0.90 56.91
CA PRO A 208 47.34 0.22 56.02
C PRO A 208 48.06 1.50 56.47
N VAL A 209 48.73 2.16 55.53
CA VAL A 209 49.38 3.46 55.75
C VAL A 209 48.40 4.62 55.52
N SER A 210 48.67 5.76 56.15
CA SER A 210 47.93 7.03 56.00
C SER A 210 46.45 6.98 56.40
N ARG A 211 46.04 5.97 57.16
CA ARG A 211 44.68 5.79 57.68
C ARG A 211 44.73 4.96 58.97
N SER A 212 43.69 5.04 59.78
CA SER A 212 43.58 4.14 60.93
C SER A 212 43.12 2.74 60.50
N TYR A 213 43.54 1.75 61.26
CA TYR A 213 43.16 0.36 61.07
C TYR A 213 42.96 -0.30 62.43
N GLY A 214 41.92 -1.12 62.54
CA GLY A 214 41.67 -1.91 63.73
C GLY A 214 41.23 -3.32 63.39
N PHE A 215 41.62 -4.28 64.20
CA PHE A 215 41.17 -5.66 64.07
C PHE A 215 40.93 -6.31 65.43
N THR A 216 40.13 -7.36 65.43
CA THR A 216 39.90 -8.25 66.57
C THR A 216 40.58 -9.59 66.31
N LEU A 217 41.27 -10.12 67.32
CA LEU A 217 41.79 -11.49 67.34
C LEU A 217 41.02 -12.28 68.41
N GLU A 218 40.27 -13.29 67.99
CA GLU A 218 39.74 -14.33 68.87
C GLU A 218 40.77 -15.47 68.98
N LEU A 219 41.28 -15.66 70.19
CA LEU A 219 42.32 -16.63 70.49
C LEU A 219 41.79 -17.72 71.41
N THR A 220 41.73 -18.95 70.90
CA THR A 220 41.58 -20.14 71.74
C THR A 220 42.95 -20.54 72.27
N HIS A 221 43.17 -20.32 73.57
CA HIS A 221 44.47 -20.53 74.21
C HIS A 221 44.52 -21.84 74.97
N THR A 222 45.04 -22.90 74.33
CA THR A 222 45.11 -24.24 74.94
C THR A 222 46.29 -24.37 75.87
N SER A 223 47.47 -23.90 75.46
CA SER A 223 48.72 -23.98 76.23
C SER A 223 49.76 -22.99 75.71
N GLY A 224 50.89 -22.86 76.42
CA GLY A 224 52.04 -22.04 76.04
C GLY A 224 51.89 -20.56 76.37
N THR A 225 52.89 -19.76 75.99
CA THR A 225 52.90 -18.30 76.16
C THR A 225 52.52 -17.57 74.87
N VAL A 226 51.90 -16.40 75.00
CA VAL A 226 51.61 -15.50 73.88
C VAL A 226 52.58 -14.34 73.91
N THR A 227 53.34 -14.18 72.84
CA THR A 227 54.21 -13.03 72.59
C THR A 227 53.59 -12.17 71.49
N TRP A 228 53.44 -10.89 71.79
CA TRP A 228 52.84 -9.92 70.87
C TRP A 228 53.87 -9.33 69.92
N PHE A 229 53.41 -8.91 68.74
CA PHE A 229 54.25 -8.24 67.75
C PHE A 229 54.79 -6.90 68.27
N ALA A 230 55.82 -6.38 67.60
CA ALA A 230 56.45 -5.12 67.97
C ALA A 230 55.45 -3.94 67.92
N GLY A 231 55.65 -2.95 68.78
CA GLY A 231 54.83 -1.73 68.81
C GLY A 231 53.54 -1.83 69.63
N VAL A 232 53.19 -2.99 70.18
CA VAL A 232 52.00 -3.13 71.04
C VAL A 232 52.18 -2.40 72.37
N GLN A 233 51.28 -1.48 72.65
CA GLN A 233 51.13 -0.75 73.90
C GLN A 233 49.85 -1.21 74.59
N TRP A 234 50.00 -1.78 75.78
CA TRP A 234 48.90 -2.19 76.64
C TRP A 234 48.53 -1.07 77.63
N PRO A 235 47.30 -1.07 78.17
CA PRO A 235 46.95 -0.20 79.29
C PRO A 235 47.95 -0.40 80.44
N ASN A 236 48.51 0.70 80.94
CA ASN A 236 49.56 0.70 81.97
C ASN A 236 50.85 -0.08 81.60
N GLY A 237 51.09 -0.32 80.31
CA GLY A 237 52.33 -0.93 79.81
C GLY A 237 52.48 -2.42 80.09
N THR A 238 51.47 -3.10 80.64
CA THR A 238 51.55 -4.52 81.01
C THR A 238 50.60 -5.36 80.16
N ALA A 239 51.12 -6.44 79.56
CA ALA A 239 50.30 -7.37 78.80
C ALA A 239 49.25 -8.07 79.68
N PRO A 240 48.04 -8.36 79.16
CA PRO A 240 46.99 -9.03 79.91
C PRO A 240 47.42 -10.44 80.31
N SER A 241 47.02 -10.86 81.52
CA SER A 241 47.22 -12.23 82.00
C SER A 241 46.16 -13.16 81.39
N LEU A 242 46.61 -14.27 80.80
CA LEU A 242 45.76 -15.22 80.08
C LEU A 242 45.67 -16.54 80.84
N THR A 243 44.44 -17.05 80.99
CA THR A 243 44.21 -18.40 81.48
C THR A 243 44.16 -19.36 80.30
N THR A 244 44.91 -20.46 80.39
CA THR A 244 44.85 -21.57 79.44
C THR A 244 43.50 -22.31 79.52
N GLY A 245 43.10 -22.95 78.43
CA GLY A 245 41.79 -23.59 78.30
C GLY A 245 40.63 -22.60 78.16
N LYS A 246 40.91 -21.34 77.80
CA LYS A 246 39.91 -20.28 77.60
C LYS A 246 40.03 -19.63 76.23
N VAL A 247 38.96 -18.93 75.84
CA VAL A 247 38.95 -18.05 74.67
C VAL A 247 39.17 -16.60 75.12
N HIS A 248 39.95 -15.85 74.36
CA HIS A 248 40.27 -14.45 74.64
C HIS A 248 40.01 -13.62 73.39
N LEU A 249 39.44 -12.43 73.56
CA LEU A 249 39.31 -11.45 72.49
C LEU A 249 40.31 -10.33 72.71
N PHE A 250 41.09 -10.02 71.67
CA PHE A 250 42.00 -8.88 71.66
C PHE A 250 41.56 -7.91 70.59
N VAL A 251 41.61 -6.62 70.91
CA VAL A 251 41.39 -5.55 69.94
C VAL A 251 42.70 -4.79 69.79
N PHE A 252 43.13 -4.61 68.55
CA PHE A 252 44.32 -3.85 68.22
C PHE A 252 43.93 -2.70 67.29
N HIS A 253 44.47 -1.51 67.56
CA HIS A 253 44.26 -0.33 66.72
C HIS A 253 45.58 0.39 66.43
N THR A 254 45.76 0.83 65.19
CA THR A 254 46.89 1.66 64.74
C THR A 254 46.38 2.81 63.89
N ASP A 255 47.09 3.92 63.93
CA ASP A 255 46.89 5.13 63.13
C ASP A 255 48.16 5.52 62.34
N ASP A 256 49.25 4.75 62.48
CA ASP A 256 50.61 5.08 62.03
C ASP A 256 51.24 3.99 61.15
N GLY A 257 50.40 3.24 60.41
CA GLY A 257 50.90 2.18 59.52
C GLY A 257 51.47 0.97 60.26
N GLY A 258 51.08 0.76 61.52
CA GLY A 258 51.48 -0.38 62.32
C GLY A 258 52.80 -0.21 63.07
N ALA A 259 53.32 1.02 63.20
CA ALA A 259 54.48 1.28 64.06
C ALA A 259 54.09 1.21 65.55
N THR A 260 52.90 1.71 65.90
CA THR A 260 52.35 1.68 67.26
C THR A 260 50.95 1.08 67.26
N TRP A 261 50.71 0.13 68.16
CA TRP A 261 49.43 -0.57 68.30
C TRP A 261 48.86 -0.43 69.69
N ARG A 262 47.61 0.00 69.78
CA ARG A 262 46.89 0.17 71.05
C ARG A 262 46.12 -1.12 71.26
N GLY A 263 46.59 -1.93 72.20
CA GLY A 263 46.01 -3.23 72.51
C GLY A 263 44.99 -3.14 73.63
N ALA A 264 43.87 -3.85 73.50
CA ALA A 264 42.92 -4.11 74.57
C ALA A 264 42.57 -5.60 74.59
N ALA A 265 42.18 -6.13 75.74
CA ALA A 265 41.83 -7.54 75.90
C ALA A 265 40.55 -7.71 76.71
N LEU A 266 39.73 -8.66 76.27
CA LEU A 266 38.61 -9.23 77.00
C LEU A 266 38.93 -10.72 77.21
N PRO A 267 39.59 -11.07 78.32
CA PRO A 267 40.14 -12.41 78.50
C PRO A 267 39.16 -13.37 79.20
N ASN A 268 39.47 -14.66 79.10
CA ASN A 268 38.94 -15.75 79.93
C ASN A 268 37.46 -16.14 79.69
N TYR A 269 36.97 -16.04 78.46
CA TYR A 269 35.65 -16.56 78.10
C TYR A 269 35.62 -18.09 78.14
N ASN A 270 34.45 -18.62 78.53
CA ASN A 270 34.13 -20.02 78.28
C ASN A 270 33.87 -20.20 76.79
N SER A 271 34.42 -21.29 76.23
CA SER A 271 34.20 -21.75 74.86
C SER A 271 32.74 -22.12 74.62
#